data_AF-V7HZR6-F1
#
_entry.id   AF-V7HZR6-F1
#
_cell.length_a   1.000
_cell.length_b   1.000
_cell.length_c   1.000
_cell.angle_alpha   90.00
_cell.angle_beta   90.00
_cell.angle_gamma   90.00
#
_symmetry.space_group_name_H-M   'P 1'
#
loop_
_entity.id
_entity.type
_entity.pdbx_description
1 polymer ?
#
loop_
_entity_poly.entity_id
_entity_poly.type
_entity_poly.pdbx_seq_one_letter_code
_entity_poly.pdbx_strand_id
1 'polypeptide(L)'
;MFFFRPKEKLRKKYNERLLTDIYQARAQWDVAKHTQDAVYDVDDELEARTKLARARYEFLFKEARRRHLKGELRATVERQNWFN
;
A
#
# COMPACT_ATOMS: atom_id res chain seq x y z
N MET A 1 -7.04 39.24 4.19
CA MET A 1 -7.98 38.17 3.74
C MET A 1 -7.16 37.11 3.02
N PHE A 2 -6.92 35.94 3.64
CA PHE A 2 -5.94 34.95 3.16
C PHE A 2 -6.56 33.94 2.19
N PHE A 3 -6.22 34.04 0.90
CA PHE A 3 -6.69 33.17 -0.19
C PHE A 3 -5.58 32.25 -0.73
N PHE A 4 -5.21 31.17 -0.03
CA PHE A 4 -4.35 30.12 -0.62
C PHE A 4 -4.59 28.74 0.04
N ARG A 5 -5.60 27.97 -0.41
CA ARG A 5 -5.81 26.56 0.03
C ARG A 5 -6.00 25.47 -1.05
N PRO A 6 -5.95 25.69 -2.38
CA PRO A 6 -6.16 24.59 -3.33
C PRO A 6 -5.01 23.56 -3.30
N LYS A 7 -3.76 23.99 -3.09
CA LYS A 7 -2.58 23.10 -3.01
C LYS A 7 -2.63 22.14 -1.81
N GLU A 8 -3.13 22.61 -0.67
CA GLU A 8 -3.24 21.81 0.54
C GLU A 8 -4.32 20.73 0.41
N LYS A 9 -5.47 21.09 -0.17
CA LYS A 9 -6.55 20.14 -0.51
C LYS A 9 -6.08 19.06 -1.48
N LEU A 10 -5.32 19.44 -2.51
CA LEU A 10 -4.79 18.50 -3.49
C LEU A 10 -3.80 17.52 -2.85
N ARG A 11 -2.87 18.02 -2.02
CA ARG A 11 -1.91 17.19 -1.28
C ARG A 11 -2.63 16.17 -0.39
N LYS A 12 -3.69 16.58 0.32
CA LYS A 12 -4.50 15.69 1.15
C LYS A 12 -5.12 14.55 0.32
N LYS A 13 -5.75 14.88 -0.82
CA LYS A 13 -6.35 13.88 -1.72
C LYS A 13 -5.31 12.88 -2.25
N TYR A 14 -4.11 13.34 -2.59
CA TYR A 14 -3.02 12.44 -3.01
C TYR A 14 -2.51 11.54 -1.88
N ASN A 15 -2.45 12.05 -0.65
CA ASN A 15 -2.06 11.25 0.50
C ASN A 15 -3.11 10.17 0.80
N GLU A 16 -4.39 10.52 0.78
CA GLU A 16 -5.49 9.55 0.93
C GLU A 16 -5.41 8.45 -0.14
N ARG A 17 -5.20 8.82 -1.41
CA ARG A 17 -5.02 7.85 -2.49
C ARG A 17 -3.79 6.96 -2.28
N LEU A 18 -2.66 7.53 -1.87
CA LEU A 18 -1.44 6.78 -1.59
C LEU A 18 -1.67 5.74 -0.47
N LEU A 19 -2.43 6.09 0.58
CA LEU A 19 -2.78 5.15 1.64
C LEU A 19 -3.63 3.98 1.11
N THR A 20 -4.61 4.27 0.26
CA THR A 20 -5.41 3.24 -0.42
C THR A 20 -4.54 2.33 -1.29
N ASP A 21 -3.65 2.91 -2.10
CA ASP A 21 -2.77 2.16 -3.00
C ASP A 21 -1.80 1.25 -2.22
N ILE A 22 -1.28 1.71 -1.08
CA ILE A 22 -0.43 0.90 -0.19
C ILE A 22 -1.19 -0.30 0.37
N TYR A 23 -2.44 -0.08 0.79
CA TYR A 23 -3.28 -1.16 1.31
C TYR A 23 -3.55 -2.22 0.23
N GLN A 24 -3.95 -1.79 -0.97
CA GLN A 24 -4.20 -2.70 -2.09
C GLN A 24 -2.94 -3.48 -2.48
N ALA A 25 -1.79 -2.80 -2.55
CA ALA A 25 -0.52 -3.45 -2.87
C ALA A 25 -0.13 -4.49 -1.80
N ARG A 26 -0.40 -4.22 -0.52
CA ARG A 26 -0.19 -5.19 0.56
C ARG A 26 -1.09 -6.41 0.40
N ALA A 27 -2.39 -6.21 0.20
CA ALA A 27 -3.34 -7.31 0.02
C ALA A 27 -2.97 -8.18 -1.20
N GLN A 28 -2.55 -7.56 -2.30
CA GLN A 28 -2.05 -8.27 -3.49
C GLN A 28 -0.80 -9.10 -3.18
N TRP A 29 0.15 -8.55 -2.43
CA TRP A 29 1.33 -9.28 -2.01
C TRP A 29 0.99 -10.44 -1.08
N ASP A 30 0.11 -10.23 -0.10
CA ASP A 30 -0.34 -11.27 0.83
C ASP A 30 -0.98 -12.43 0.06
N VAL A 31 -1.87 -12.14 -0.90
CA VAL A 31 -2.47 -13.16 -1.78
C VAL A 31 -1.40 -13.88 -2.61
N ALA A 32 -0.51 -13.17 -3.30
CA ALA A 32 0.53 -13.77 -4.11
C ALA A 32 1.45 -14.69 -3.29
N LYS A 33 1.80 -14.26 -2.07
CA LYS A 33 2.57 -15.06 -1.12
C LYS A 33 1.82 -16.31 -0.68
N HIS A 34 0.55 -16.18 -0.29
CA HIS A 34 -0.28 -17.34 0.08
C HIS A 34 -0.43 -18.33 -1.07
N THR A 35 -0.58 -17.85 -2.31
CA THR A 35 -0.60 -18.71 -3.49
C THR A 35 0.74 -19.43 -3.66
N GLN A 36 1.86 -18.72 -3.58
CA GLN A 36 3.19 -19.31 -3.67
C GLN A 36 3.43 -20.38 -2.59
N ASP A 37 3.03 -20.11 -1.34
CA ASP A 37 3.19 -21.04 -0.22
C ASP A 37 2.29 -22.30 -0.35
N ALA A 38 1.21 -22.22 -1.12
CA ALA A 38 0.25 -23.31 -1.30
C ALA A 38 0.56 -24.22 -2.51
N VAL A 39 1.43 -23.79 -3.43
CA VAL A 39 1.80 -24.57 -4.61
C VAL A 39 2.97 -25.51 -4.28
N TYR A 40 2.83 -26.80 -4.62
CA TYR A 40 3.83 -27.82 -4.34
C TYR A 40 5.13 -27.64 -5.15
N ASP A 41 5.02 -27.18 -6.40
CA ASP A 41 6.15 -26.92 -7.29
C ASP A 41 6.07 -25.46 -7.77
N VAL A 42 6.78 -24.58 -7.08
CA VAL A 42 6.79 -23.15 -7.39
C VAL A 42 7.63 -22.92 -8.64
N ASP A 43 7.00 -22.47 -9.72
CA ASP A 43 7.73 -22.06 -10.92
C ASP A 43 8.32 -20.64 -10.78
N ASP A 44 9.32 -20.35 -11.63
CA ASP A 44 10.03 -19.06 -11.64
C ASP A 44 9.10 -17.87 -11.91
N GLU A 45 8.01 -18.10 -12.65
CA GLU A 45 7.03 -17.06 -12.96
C GLU A 45 6.24 -16.65 -11.71
N LEU A 46 5.78 -17.63 -10.93
CA LEU A 46 5.07 -17.41 -9.67
C LEU A 46 5.95 -16.69 -8.66
N GLU A 47 7.22 -17.10 -8.55
CA GLU A 47 8.18 -16.40 -7.69
C GLU A 47 8.42 -14.95 -8.15
N ALA A 48 8.59 -14.73 -9.46
CA ALA A 48 8.75 -13.39 -10.03
C ALA A 48 7.52 -12.50 -9.77
N ARG A 49 6.31 -13.05 -9.90
CA ARG A 49 5.05 -12.33 -9.61
C ARG A 49 4.97 -11.93 -8.14
N THR A 50 5.31 -12.82 -7.20
CA THR A 50 5.34 -12.49 -5.77
C THR A 50 6.40 -11.44 -5.45
N LYS A 51 7.60 -11.55 -6.02
CA LYS A 51 8.67 -10.53 -5.87
C LYS A 51 8.22 -9.16 -6.41
N LEU A 52 7.53 -9.12 -7.55
CA LEU A 52 6.99 -7.89 -8.12
C LEU A 52 5.93 -7.25 -7.23
N ALA A 53 4.97 -8.04 -6.73
CA ALA A 53 3.93 -7.56 -5.81
C ALA A 53 4.55 -6.96 -4.53
N ARG A 54 5.55 -7.65 -3.97
CA ARG A 54 6.32 -7.16 -2.82
C ARG A 54 7.04 -5.85 -3.13
N ALA A 55 7.76 -5.76 -4.24
CA ALA A 55 8.49 -4.56 -4.63
C ALA A 55 7.57 -3.35 -4.79
N ARG A 56 6.36 -3.55 -5.34
CA ARG A 56 5.33 -2.51 -5.44
C ARG A 56 4.90 -2.00 -4.07
N TYR A 57 4.60 -2.91 -3.14
CA TYR A 57 4.24 -2.53 -1.76
C TYR A 57 5.37 -1.75 -1.07
N GLU A 58 6.61 -2.24 -1.14
CA GLU A 58 7.77 -1.60 -0.52
C GLU A 58 8.05 -0.21 -1.09
N PHE A 59 7.88 -0.03 -2.40
CA PHE A 59 8.02 1.27 -3.06
C PHE A 59 7.01 2.29 -2.51
N LEU A 60 5.72 1.93 -2.48
CA LEU A 60 4.68 2.83 -1.99
C LEU A 60 4.84 3.13 -0.49
N PHE A 61 5.26 2.14 0.30
CA PHE A 61 5.56 2.32 1.71
C PHE A 61 6.74 3.29 1.94
N LYS A 62 7.80 3.20 1.14
CA LYS A 62 8.91 4.17 1.15
C LYS A 62 8.42 5.58 0.84
N GLU A 63 7.53 5.72 -0.12
CA GLU A 63 6.93 7.01 -0.48
C GLU A 63 6.07 7.61 0.65
N ALA A 64 5.23 6.80 1.32
CA ALA A 64 4.49 7.26 2.49
C ALA A 64 5.41 7.69 3.64
N ARG A 65 6.55 7.02 3.84
CA ARG A 65 7.56 7.43 4.83
C ARG A 65 8.15 8.80 4.50
N ARG A 66 8.47 9.08 3.22
CA ARG A 66 8.97 10.39 2.77
C ARG A 66 7.94 11.50 2.99
N ARG A 67 6.64 11.17 2.91
CA ARG A 67 5.54 12.11 3.13
C ARG A 67 5.07 12.21 4.59
N HIS A 68 5.76 11.53 5.52
CA HIS A 68 5.43 11.51 6.95
C HIS A 68 4.04 10.93 7.29
N LEU A 69 3.47 10.06 6.45
CA LEU A 69 2.11 9.51 6.62
C LEU A 69 2.05 8.29 7.56
N LYS A 70 3.08 8.03 8.37
CA LYS A 70 3.19 6.80 9.18
C LYS A 70 2.03 6.62 10.18
N GLY A 71 1.56 7.72 10.79
CA GLY A 71 0.44 7.69 11.74
C GLY A 71 -0.88 7.39 11.04
N GLU A 72 -1.12 8.01 9.88
CA GLU A 72 -2.30 7.75 9.05
C GLU A 72 -2.33 6.31 8.55
N LEU A 73 -1.16 5.74 8.22
CA LEU A 73 -1.03 4.36 7.80
C LEU A 73 -1.50 3.37 8.88
N ARG A 74 -1.09 3.59 10.14
CA ARG A 74 -1.56 2.79 11.29
C ARG A 74 -3.08 2.90 11.46
N ALA A 75 -3.60 4.12 11.46
CA ALA A 75 -5.04 4.35 11.60
C ALA A 75 -5.86 3.74 10.45
N THR A 76 -5.34 3.75 9.22
CA THR A 76 -6.02 3.10 8.07
C THR A 76 -6.02 1.59 8.18
N VAL A 77 -4.94 0.98 8.66
CA VAL A 77 -4.85 -0.47 8.87
C VAL A 77 -5.79 -0.91 9.99
N GLU A 78 -5.81 -0.19 11.11
CA GLU A 78 -6.73 -0.46 12.21
C GLU A 78 -8.18 -0.38 11.73
N ARG A 79 -8.56 0.71 11.05
CA ARG A 79 -9.94 0.93 10.58
C ARG A 79 -10.47 -0.21 9.71
N GLN A 80 -9.64 -0.81 8.85
CA GLN A 80 -10.07 -1.92 8.00
C GLN A 80 -10.16 -3.26 8.74
N ASN A 81 -9.32 -3.48 9.76
CA ASN A 81 -9.43 -4.67 10.62
C ASN A 81 -10.75 -4.72 11.42
N TRP A 82 -11.40 -3.58 11.68
CA TRP A 82 -12.73 -3.54 12.33
C TRP A 82 -13.89 -3.92 11.41
N PHE A 83 -13.68 -3.98 10.09
CA PHE A 83 -14.71 -4.33 9.09
C PHE A 83 -14.57 -5.77 8.56
N ASN A 84 -13.63 -6.55 9.11
CA ASN A 84 -13.44 -7.98 8.84
C ASN A 84 -13.86 -8.84 10.03
#